data_AF-A0A7X0MJ39-F1
#
_entry.id   AF-A0A7X0MJ39-F1
#
_cell.length_a   1.000
_cell.length_b   1.000
_cell.length_c   1.000
_cell.angle_alpha   90.00
_cell.angle_beta   90.00
_cell.angle_gamma   90.00
#
_symmetry.space_group_name_H-M   'P 1'
#
loop_
_entity.id
_entity.type
_entity.pdbx_description
1 polymer ?
#
loop_
_entity_poly.entity_id
_entity_poly.type
_entity_poly.pdbx_seq_one_letter_code
_entity_poly.pdbx_strand_id
1 'polypeptide(L)'
;MRTPIIILEEHHEAFIAWAFATKEGLIGSKNTLLHFDDHSDLRSPLLNTSLNEILSKDLLNIKAFTYQELNIDTFIIPAIYLDIIDNMIWIRRDMPKKGSFDMYVRSYNNQAKKFISEKYNHTITDNTFKIYKYDKLDAADFLNSNPDGQTDILLDIDLDYFSCCESPNKEVVLETTKQEYEDFIANKYHPLNYTSLTVNAVVFNESYFFIFNKNDYTYPSPREVDEKEIILQIENLVIALERARIVPKLITICRSRHSGFTPAHQWEMIENNLLKRLNQLYELDKIDLDL
;
A
#
# COMPACT_ATOMS: atom_id res chain seq x y z
N MET A 1 -24.17 -14.63 -1.26
CA MET A 1 -23.82 -13.42 -2.02
C MET A 1 -22.33 -13.52 -2.21
N ARG A 2 -21.85 -13.44 -3.45
CA ARG A 2 -20.43 -13.60 -3.70
C ARG A 2 -19.67 -12.37 -3.23
N THR A 3 -18.48 -12.59 -2.71
CA THR A 3 -17.57 -11.53 -2.25
C THR A 3 -16.54 -11.27 -3.35
N PRO A 4 -16.56 -10.09 -3.99
CA PRO A 4 -15.55 -9.69 -4.95
C PRO A 4 -14.13 -9.75 -4.36
N ILE A 5 -13.21 -10.33 -5.11
CA ILE A 5 -11.79 -10.35 -4.77
C ILE A 5 -10.93 -9.92 -5.96
N ILE A 6 -9.96 -9.05 -5.71
CA ILE A 6 -8.98 -8.58 -6.70
C ILE A 6 -7.59 -8.88 -6.17
N ILE A 7 -6.76 -9.53 -6.98
CA ILE A 7 -5.36 -9.85 -6.67
C ILE A 7 -4.49 -8.83 -7.40
N LEU A 8 -3.55 -8.25 -6.67
CA LEU A 8 -2.71 -7.13 -7.08
C LEU A 8 -1.24 -7.52 -6.99
N GLU A 9 -0.40 -6.91 -7.82
CA GLU A 9 1.04 -7.13 -7.79
C GLU A 9 1.72 -6.25 -6.75
N GLU A 10 1.36 -4.97 -6.70
CA GLU A 10 1.99 -3.97 -5.85
C GLU A 10 0.95 -3.07 -5.19
N HIS A 11 1.20 -2.64 -3.96
CA HIS A 11 0.08 -2.23 -3.08
C HIS A 11 -0.66 -0.96 -3.53
N HIS A 12 0.04 -0.05 -4.19
CA HIS A 12 -0.59 1.14 -4.81
C HIS A 12 -1.71 0.79 -5.80
N GLU A 13 -1.72 -0.40 -6.39
CA GLU A 13 -2.78 -0.88 -7.28
C GLU A 13 -4.13 -1.08 -6.55
N ALA A 14 -4.13 -1.16 -5.22
CA ALA A 14 -5.37 -1.20 -4.44
C ALA A 14 -6.21 0.06 -4.68
N PHE A 15 -5.58 1.20 -4.96
CA PHE A 15 -6.30 2.40 -5.38
C PHE A 15 -7.10 2.18 -6.68
N ILE A 16 -6.56 1.42 -7.64
CA ILE A 16 -7.27 1.08 -8.88
C ILE A 16 -8.49 0.23 -8.55
N ALA A 17 -8.31 -0.81 -7.73
CA ALA A 17 -9.38 -1.69 -7.30
C ALA A 17 -10.51 -0.93 -6.59
N TRP A 18 -10.17 -0.05 -5.65
CA TRP A 18 -11.17 0.71 -4.90
C TRP A 18 -11.86 1.76 -5.77
N ALA A 19 -11.11 2.50 -6.60
CA ALA A 19 -11.68 3.49 -7.50
C ALA A 19 -12.62 2.85 -8.54
N PHE A 20 -12.22 1.70 -9.09
CA PHE A 20 -13.07 0.89 -9.96
C PHE A 20 -14.35 0.46 -9.23
N ALA A 21 -14.22 -0.13 -8.04
CA ALA A 21 -15.36 -0.60 -7.26
C ALA A 21 -16.33 0.53 -6.88
N THR A 22 -15.82 1.72 -6.54
CA THR A 22 -16.64 2.91 -6.31
C THR A 22 -17.37 3.33 -7.58
N LYS A 23 -16.69 3.34 -8.73
CA LYS A 23 -17.28 3.74 -10.03
C LYS A 23 -18.40 2.80 -10.47
N GLU A 24 -18.20 1.49 -10.28
CA GLU A 24 -19.19 0.46 -10.62
C GLU A 24 -20.29 0.29 -9.56
N GLY A 25 -20.23 1.04 -8.44
CA GLY A 25 -21.20 0.96 -7.36
C GLY A 25 -21.14 -0.35 -6.56
N LEU A 26 -20.00 -1.06 -6.61
CA LEU A 26 -19.76 -2.26 -5.81
C LEU A 26 -19.55 -1.94 -4.33
N ILE A 27 -19.03 -0.75 -4.04
CA ILE A 27 -18.83 -0.21 -2.70
C ILE A 27 -19.41 1.20 -2.61
N GLY A 28 -19.85 1.59 -1.42
CA GLY A 28 -20.27 2.96 -1.13
C GLY A 28 -19.10 3.95 -1.02
N SER A 29 -19.39 5.11 -0.45
CA SER A 29 -18.40 6.08 0.03
C SER A 29 -18.18 5.92 1.52
N LYS A 30 -17.05 6.40 2.03
CA LYS A 30 -16.70 6.47 3.46
C LYS A 30 -16.67 5.10 4.11
N ASN A 31 -16.02 4.18 3.43
CA ASN A 31 -15.92 2.79 3.85
C ASN A 31 -14.94 2.62 5.01
N THR A 32 -15.04 1.50 5.71
CA THR A 32 -14.04 1.05 6.68
C THR A 32 -13.01 0.18 5.97
N LEU A 33 -11.75 0.59 5.98
CA LEU A 33 -10.62 -0.20 5.50
C LEU A 33 -10.02 -1.02 6.66
N LEU A 34 -10.06 -2.35 6.53
CA LEU A 34 -9.26 -3.27 7.35
C LEU A 34 -7.99 -3.58 6.57
N HIS A 35 -6.87 -2.98 6.97
CA HIS A 35 -5.59 -3.08 6.27
C HIS A 35 -4.63 -3.94 7.09
N PHE A 36 -4.47 -5.19 6.66
CA PHE A 36 -3.55 -6.17 7.22
C PHE A 36 -2.22 -6.07 6.46
N ASP A 37 -1.25 -5.41 7.09
CA ASP A 37 0.01 -5.03 6.47
C ASP A 37 1.08 -4.82 7.54
N ASP A 38 2.34 -5.06 7.18
CA ASP A 38 3.48 -4.74 8.01
C ASP A 38 3.78 -3.23 8.13
N HIS A 39 3.31 -2.47 7.15
CA HIS A 39 3.46 -1.05 6.89
C HIS A 39 2.11 -0.31 6.98
N SER A 40 2.16 1.02 7.09
CA SER A 40 0.93 1.82 7.28
C SER A 40 0.41 2.49 6.01
N ASP A 41 1.25 2.63 4.99
CA ASP A 41 0.92 3.20 3.68
C ASP A 41 0.20 4.55 3.61
N LEU A 42 0.45 5.35 4.64
CA LEU A 42 -0.13 6.68 4.83
C LEU A 42 0.79 7.83 4.38
N ARG A 43 1.85 7.58 3.59
CA ARG A 43 2.65 8.70 3.07
C ARG A 43 1.80 9.54 2.12
N SER A 44 1.94 10.85 2.19
CA SER A 44 1.22 11.74 1.27
C SER A 44 2.00 11.85 -0.05
N PRO A 45 1.37 11.61 -1.22
CA PRO A 45 2.03 11.75 -2.50
C PRO A 45 2.21 13.23 -2.91
N LEU A 46 3.10 13.45 -3.87
CA LEU A 46 3.20 14.69 -4.64
C LEU A 46 2.79 14.39 -6.09
N LEU A 47 1.63 14.90 -6.48
CA LEU A 47 0.97 14.58 -7.74
C LEU A 47 1.19 15.67 -8.79
N ASN A 48 1.27 15.25 -10.05
CA ASN A 48 1.22 16.15 -11.20
C ASN A 48 -0.22 16.37 -11.66
N THR A 49 -1.09 15.37 -11.51
CA THR A 49 -2.52 15.41 -11.83
C THR A 49 -3.35 15.71 -10.59
N SER A 50 -4.39 16.53 -10.73
CA SER A 50 -5.30 16.82 -9.62
C SER A 50 -6.19 15.61 -9.33
N LEU A 51 -6.29 15.23 -8.06
CA LEU A 51 -7.08 14.08 -7.63
C LEU A 51 -8.61 14.28 -7.81
N ASN A 52 -9.08 15.53 -7.84
CA ASN A 52 -10.51 15.89 -7.83
C ASN A 52 -11.35 15.24 -8.94
N GLU A 53 -10.74 14.92 -10.07
CA GLU A 53 -11.46 14.34 -11.22
C GLU A 53 -11.21 12.85 -11.41
N ILE A 54 -10.35 12.21 -10.61
CA ILE A 54 -9.86 10.85 -10.90
C ILE A 54 -11.01 9.83 -10.93
N LEU A 55 -11.96 9.89 -10.00
CA LEU A 55 -13.12 8.99 -9.98
C LEU A 55 -14.07 9.16 -11.19
N SER A 56 -14.00 10.30 -11.88
CA SER A 56 -14.79 10.52 -13.10
C SER A 56 -14.13 9.93 -14.35
N LYS A 57 -12.82 9.64 -14.31
CA LYS A 57 -12.09 9.09 -15.46
C LYS A 57 -12.43 7.61 -15.68
N ASP A 58 -12.08 7.09 -16.85
CA ASP A 58 -12.17 5.66 -17.14
C ASP A 58 -11.06 4.86 -16.42
N LEU A 59 -11.18 3.54 -16.43
CA LEU A 59 -10.23 2.65 -15.77
C LEU A 59 -8.81 2.80 -16.32
N LEU A 60 -8.64 3.05 -17.62
CA LEU A 60 -7.33 3.22 -18.24
C LEU A 60 -6.60 4.45 -17.67
N ASN A 61 -7.30 5.57 -17.51
CA ASN A 61 -6.76 6.78 -16.93
C ASN A 61 -6.51 6.63 -15.41
N ILE A 62 -7.36 5.89 -14.69
CA ILE A 62 -7.13 5.57 -13.27
C ILE A 62 -5.84 4.75 -13.11
N LYS A 63 -5.66 3.70 -13.92
CA LYS A 63 -4.42 2.92 -13.94
C LYS A 63 -3.20 3.79 -14.24
N ALA A 64 -3.27 4.61 -15.31
CA ALA A 64 -2.17 5.49 -15.68
C ALA A 64 -1.80 6.46 -14.55
N PHE A 65 -2.80 7.04 -13.87
CA PHE A 65 -2.58 7.87 -12.70
C PHE A 65 -1.90 7.10 -11.56
N THR A 66 -2.41 5.92 -11.22
CA THR A 66 -1.84 5.09 -10.15
C THR A 66 -0.37 4.76 -10.42
N TYR A 67 -0.05 4.21 -11.60
CA TYR A 67 1.32 3.77 -11.90
C TYR A 67 2.32 4.91 -12.09
N GLN A 68 1.86 6.11 -12.45
CA GLN A 68 2.75 7.24 -12.72
C GLN A 68 2.91 8.18 -11.53
N GLU A 69 1.94 8.24 -10.63
CA GLU A 69 1.90 9.27 -9.57
C GLU A 69 1.79 8.72 -8.16
N LEU A 70 1.38 7.46 -7.98
CA LEU A 70 1.34 6.81 -6.68
C LEU A 70 2.50 5.83 -6.54
N ASN A 71 3.11 5.84 -5.36
CA ASN A 71 4.02 4.80 -4.89
C ASN A 71 3.26 3.84 -3.96
N ILE A 72 3.87 2.67 -3.76
CA ILE A 72 3.37 1.56 -2.93
C ILE A 72 2.92 1.94 -1.53
N ASP A 73 3.32 3.09 -0.97
CA ASP A 73 2.90 3.54 0.36
C ASP A 73 2.26 4.92 0.39
N THR A 74 1.73 5.38 -0.75
CA THR A 74 1.14 6.72 -0.92
C THR A 74 -0.29 6.75 -1.43
N PHE A 75 -0.97 5.61 -1.45
CA PHE A 75 -2.26 5.44 -2.14
C PHE A 75 -3.48 5.57 -1.21
N ILE A 76 -3.31 5.33 0.10
CA ILE A 76 -4.40 5.41 1.09
C ILE A 76 -4.84 6.86 1.34
N ILE A 77 -3.90 7.80 1.46
CA ILE A 77 -4.24 9.22 1.66
C ILE A 77 -5.11 9.77 0.52
N PRO A 78 -4.79 9.53 -0.77
CA PRO A 78 -5.70 9.81 -1.88
C PRO A 78 -7.09 9.19 -1.73
N ALA A 79 -7.18 7.92 -1.35
CA ALA A 79 -8.46 7.24 -1.19
C ALA A 79 -9.32 7.87 -0.07
N ILE A 80 -8.70 8.29 1.03
CA ILE A 80 -9.36 9.05 2.10
C ILE A 80 -9.82 10.42 1.59
N TYR A 81 -8.94 11.15 0.89
CA TYR A 81 -9.28 12.46 0.35
C TYR A 81 -10.47 12.40 -0.63
N LEU A 82 -10.64 11.28 -1.34
CA LEU A 82 -11.75 11.05 -2.26
C LEU A 82 -13.04 10.54 -1.59
N ASP A 83 -13.10 10.47 -0.25
CA ASP A 83 -14.20 9.84 0.50
C ASP A 83 -14.43 8.37 0.12
N ILE A 84 -13.42 7.66 -0.39
CA ILE A 84 -13.52 6.20 -0.57
C ILE A 84 -13.41 5.54 0.81
N ILE A 85 -12.50 6.02 1.66
CA ILE A 85 -12.24 5.52 3.00
C ILE A 85 -12.44 6.65 4.00
N ASP A 86 -13.11 6.37 5.12
CA ASP A 86 -13.31 7.33 6.22
C ASP A 86 -12.85 6.77 7.57
N ASN A 87 -12.75 5.44 7.66
CA ASN A 87 -12.22 4.75 8.81
C ASN A 87 -11.13 3.77 8.37
N MET A 88 -9.91 3.93 8.85
CA MET A 88 -8.79 3.05 8.57
C MET A 88 -8.37 2.34 9.83
N ILE A 89 -8.40 1.02 9.80
CA ILE A 89 -7.87 0.16 10.86
C ILE A 89 -6.64 -0.54 10.30
N TRP A 90 -5.46 -0.12 10.76
CA TRP A 90 -4.20 -0.78 10.45
C TRP A 90 -3.96 -1.89 11.45
N ILE A 91 -3.89 -3.12 10.96
CA ILE A 91 -3.61 -4.32 11.74
C ILE A 91 -2.23 -4.84 11.38
N ARG A 92 -1.35 -4.89 12.37
CA ARG A 92 -0.01 -5.47 12.24
C ARG A 92 0.22 -6.55 13.28
N ARG A 93 0.99 -7.60 12.96
CA ARG A 93 1.26 -8.73 13.88
C ARG A 93 1.66 -8.30 15.29
N ASP A 94 2.55 -7.33 15.40
CA ASP A 94 3.17 -6.81 16.63
C ASP A 94 3.14 -5.27 16.64
N MET A 95 1.94 -4.71 16.69
CA MET A 95 1.73 -3.26 16.66
C MET A 95 2.49 -2.57 17.82
N PRO A 96 3.51 -1.72 17.55
CA PRO A 96 4.39 -1.22 18.59
C PRO A 96 3.74 -0.06 19.35
N LYS A 97 2.81 0.64 18.70
CA LYS A 97 2.02 1.72 19.28
C LYS A 97 0.57 1.57 18.82
N LYS A 98 -0.26 1.09 19.74
CA LYS A 98 -1.70 0.94 19.57
C LYS A 98 -2.42 2.23 19.90
N GLY A 99 -3.61 2.42 19.36
CA GLY A 99 -4.47 3.55 19.70
C GLY A 99 -5.46 3.92 18.61
N SER A 100 -6.41 4.77 18.98
CA SER A 100 -7.41 5.35 18.09
C SER A 100 -7.16 6.84 17.97
N PHE A 101 -7.17 7.35 16.74
CA PHE A 101 -6.85 8.74 16.44
C PHE A 101 -7.88 9.32 15.47
N ASP A 102 -8.41 10.49 15.82
CA ASP A 102 -9.05 11.36 14.83
C ASP A 102 -7.94 12.07 14.06
N MET A 103 -7.91 11.83 12.76
CA MET A 103 -6.97 12.41 11.82
C MET A 103 -7.71 13.34 10.89
N TYR A 104 -6.98 14.19 10.18
CA TYR A 104 -7.53 14.94 9.07
C TYR A 104 -6.65 14.85 7.85
N VAL A 105 -7.25 15.00 6.67
CA VAL A 105 -6.55 15.23 5.40
C VAL A 105 -7.08 16.52 4.79
N ARG A 106 -6.19 17.29 4.15
CA ARG A 106 -6.57 18.43 3.31
C ARG A 106 -5.63 18.58 2.13
N SER A 107 -6.09 19.27 1.09
CA SER A 107 -5.22 19.68 0.00
C SER A 107 -4.34 20.83 0.47
N TYR A 108 -3.03 20.71 0.28
CA TYR A 108 -2.18 21.90 0.19
C TYR A 108 -2.72 22.77 -0.95
N ASN A 109 -2.88 24.08 -0.73
CA ASN A 109 -3.32 25.11 -1.70
C ASN A 109 -4.59 24.83 -2.55
N ASN A 110 -5.48 23.92 -2.12
CA ASN A 110 -6.72 23.54 -2.81
C ASN A 110 -6.58 22.99 -4.24
N GLN A 111 -5.40 22.51 -4.64
CA GLN A 111 -5.19 21.93 -5.98
C GLN A 111 -5.40 20.41 -6.06
N ALA A 112 -5.57 19.73 -4.92
CA ALA A 112 -5.63 18.28 -4.77
C ALA A 112 -4.42 17.56 -5.41
N LYS A 113 -3.24 18.15 -5.28
CA LYS A 113 -1.96 17.62 -5.80
C LYS A 113 -0.93 17.30 -4.72
N LYS A 114 -1.13 17.80 -3.51
CA LYS A 114 -0.29 17.55 -2.34
C LYS A 114 -1.20 17.59 -1.13
N PHE A 115 -0.99 16.67 -0.20
CA PHE A 115 -1.85 16.52 0.96
C PHE A 115 -1.09 16.76 2.25
N ILE A 116 -1.83 17.23 3.26
CA ILE A 116 -1.36 17.30 4.64
C ILE A 116 -2.30 16.39 5.41
N SER A 117 -1.72 15.39 6.08
CA SER A 117 -2.43 14.48 6.96
C SER A 117 -1.78 14.43 8.33
N GLU A 118 -2.53 14.81 9.37
CA GLU A 118 -2.03 14.93 10.73
C GLU A 118 -3.16 14.63 11.74
N LYS A 119 -2.81 14.56 13.03
CA LYS A 119 -3.79 14.43 14.10
C LYS A 119 -4.70 15.64 14.15
N TYR A 120 -6.00 15.42 14.26
CA TYR A 120 -6.96 16.49 14.36
C TYR A 120 -6.96 17.10 15.77
N ASN A 121 -6.88 18.43 15.85
CA ASN A 121 -6.84 19.18 17.11
C ASN A 121 -7.97 20.22 17.23
N HIS A 122 -9.06 20.07 16.47
CA HIS A 122 -10.26 20.92 16.51
C HIS A 122 -10.07 22.42 16.18
N THR A 123 -8.95 22.82 15.56
CA THR A 123 -8.68 24.25 15.25
C THR A 123 -8.53 24.58 13.76
N ILE A 124 -8.69 23.58 12.89
CA ILE A 124 -8.41 23.73 11.46
C ILE A 124 -9.68 24.17 10.73
N THR A 125 -9.53 25.21 9.90
CA THR A 125 -10.58 25.72 9.02
C THR A 125 -10.01 25.80 7.60
N ASP A 126 -10.25 24.75 6.80
CA ASP A 126 -9.85 24.67 5.40
C ASP A 126 -11.02 24.06 4.61
N ASN A 127 -11.31 24.58 3.42
CA ASN A 127 -12.47 24.15 2.64
C ASN A 127 -12.32 22.73 2.05
N THR A 128 -11.10 22.20 2.00
CA THR A 128 -10.79 20.85 1.50
C THR A 128 -10.54 19.85 2.62
N PHE A 129 -10.79 20.26 3.86
CA PHE A 129 -10.56 19.48 5.06
C PHE A 129 -11.56 18.32 5.17
N LYS A 130 -11.05 17.13 5.48
CA LYS A 130 -11.83 15.93 5.80
C LYS A 130 -11.26 15.26 7.03
N ILE A 131 -12.12 14.81 7.93
CA ILE A 131 -11.72 14.03 9.11
C ILE A 131 -11.84 12.56 8.74
N TYR A 132 -10.91 11.75 9.23
CA TYR A 132 -11.00 10.30 9.12
C TYR A 132 -10.52 9.67 10.44
N LYS A 133 -11.01 8.47 10.74
CA LYS A 133 -10.56 7.68 11.89
C LYS A 133 -9.38 6.81 11.52
N TYR A 134 -8.42 6.72 12.42
CA TYR A 134 -7.24 5.88 12.27
C TYR A 134 -6.97 5.07 13.52
N ASP A 135 -7.21 3.76 13.44
CA ASP A 135 -6.95 2.80 14.49
C ASP A 135 -5.69 2.00 14.19
N LYS A 136 -4.88 1.77 15.22
CA LYS A 136 -3.71 0.91 15.19
C LYS A 136 -3.93 -0.25 16.14
N LEU A 137 -4.05 -1.46 15.59
CA LEU A 137 -4.32 -2.68 16.34
C LEU A 137 -3.25 -3.72 16.05
N ASP A 138 -3.01 -4.61 17.01
CA ASP A 138 -2.42 -5.90 16.68
C ASP A 138 -3.49 -6.97 16.42
N ALA A 139 -3.06 -8.16 16.00
CA ALA A 139 -3.98 -9.26 15.71
C ALA A 139 -4.85 -9.66 16.92
N ALA A 140 -4.31 -9.54 18.14
CA ALA A 140 -5.02 -9.87 19.37
C ALA A 140 -6.08 -8.80 19.73
N ASP A 141 -5.78 -7.52 19.52
CA ASP A 141 -6.74 -6.44 19.71
C ASP A 141 -7.84 -6.50 18.65
N PHE A 142 -7.49 -6.80 17.39
CA PHE A 142 -8.48 -6.93 16.31
C PHE A 142 -9.51 -8.02 16.61
N LEU A 143 -9.09 -9.16 17.16
CA LEU A 143 -9.98 -10.24 17.62
C LEU A 143 -11.03 -9.78 18.63
N ASN A 144 -10.73 -8.75 19.42
CA ASN A 144 -11.63 -8.17 20.42
C ASN A 144 -12.30 -6.89 19.92
N SER A 145 -11.92 -6.41 18.73
CA SER A 145 -12.54 -5.26 18.09
C SER A 145 -13.86 -5.68 17.45
N ASN A 146 -14.79 -4.72 17.39
CA ASN A 146 -16.02 -4.87 16.64
C ASN A 146 -16.06 -3.71 15.64
N PRO A 147 -15.36 -3.81 14.49
CA PRO A 147 -15.37 -2.76 13.49
C PRO A 147 -16.83 -2.49 13.11
N ASP A 148 -17.25 -1.23 13.33
CA ASP A 148 -18.65 -0.80 13.32
C ASP A 148 -19.31 -1.14 11.98
N GLY A 149 -20.39 -1.92 12.01
CA GLY A 149 -21.09 -2.44 10.82
C GLY A 149 -21.96 -1.41 10.10
N GLN A 150 -21.72 -0.11 10.30
CA GLN A 150 -22.51 0.98 9.70
C GLN A 150 -22.07 1.34 8.28
N THR A 151 -20.84 1.00 7.88
CA THR A 151 -20.32 1.25 6.53
C THR A 151 -19.82 -0.04 5.88
N ASP A 152 -19.68 -0.01 4.56
CA ASP A 152 -19.10 -1.14 3.85
C ASP A 152 -17.65 -1.38 4.32
N ILE A 153 -17.28 -2.66 4.42
CA ILE A 153 -15.93 -3.08 4.80
C ILE A 153 -15.13 -3.40 3.54
N LEU A 154 -13.97 -2.75 3.40
CA LEU A 154 -12.92 -3.11 2.46
C LEU A 154 -11.87 -3.91 3.23
N LEU A 155 -11.64 -5.16 2.83
CA LEU A 155 -10.60 -6.01 3.41
C LEU A 155 -9.38 -5.97 2.49
N ASP A 156 -8.30 -5.39 2.98
CA ASP A 156 -7.05 -5.23 2.25
C ASP A 156 -5.94 -5.99 2.97
N ILE A 157 -5.29 -6.90 2.25
CA ILE A 157 -4.28 -7.80 2.81
C ILE A 157 -3.04 -7.73 1.93
N ASP A 158 -1.94 -7.17 2.44
CA ASP A 158 -0.63 -7.39 1.84
C ASP A 158 -0.06 -8.72 2.33
N LEU A 159 0.59 -9.47 1.43
CA LEU A 159 1.24 -10.73 1.79
C LEU A 159 2.42 -10.52 2.75
N ASP A 160 3.01 -9.32 2.78
CA ASP A 160 4.10 -9.00 3.70
C ASP A 160 3.66 -9.00 5.18
N TYR A 161 2.35 -8.90 5.44
CA TYR A 161 1.76 -9.13 6.76
C TYR A 161 2.15 -10.50 7.33
N PHE A 162 2.30 -11.52 6.48
CA PHE A 162 2.64 -12.87 6.91
C PHE A 162 4.15 -13.13 6.96
N SER A 163 4.92 -12.47 6.09
CA SER A 163 6.38 -12.58 6.06
C SER A 163 6.95 -11.40 5.27
N CYS A 164 7.80 -10.60 5.91
CA CYS A 164 8.25 -9.31 5.37
C CYS A 164 9.77 -9.24 5.29
N CYS A 165 10.28 -8.77 4.16
CA CYS A 165 11.63 -8.25 4.00
C CYS A 165 11.62 -6.74 4.27
N GLU A 166 11.91 -6.32 5.50
CA GLU A 166 11.85 -4.90 5.91
C GLU A 166 12.77 -3.95 5.12
N SER A 167 13.78 -4.50 4.43
CA SER A 167 14.78 -3.72 3.69
C SER A 167 15.10 -4.44 2.38
N PRO A 168 14.15 -4.46 1.43
CA PRO A 168 14.35 -5.15 0.17
C PRO A 168 15.46 -4.49 -0.63
N ASN A 169 16.15 -5.27 -1.47
CA ASN A 169 17.17 -4.73 -2.35
C ASN A 169 16.51 -3.85 -3.43
N LYS A 170 16.93 -2.58 -3.51
CA LYS A 170 16.44 -1.58 -4.47
C LYS A 170 17.52 -1.12 -5.44
N GLU A 171 18.50 -1.99 -5.71
CA GLU A 171 19.55 -1.73 -6.68
C GLU A 171 18.97 -1.48 -8.07
N VAL A 172 19.39 -0.39 -8.71
CA VAL A 172 19.02 -0.08 -10.10
C VAL A 172 20.29 0.21 -10.88
N VAL A 173 20.45 -0.49 -12.00
CA VAL A 173 21.55 -0.25 -12.95
C VAL A 173 20.98 0.51 -14.15
N LEU A 174 21.52 1.70 -14.40
CA LEU A 174 21.11 2.57 -15.48
C LEU A 174 22.31 2.89 -16.38
N GLU A 175 22.24 2.51 -17.65
CA GLU A 175 23.20 2.98 -18.65
C GLU A 175 22.99 4.48 -18.92
N THR A 176 24.08 5.22 -19.06
CA THR A 176 24.08 6.67 -19.27
C THR A 176 25.09 7.07 -20.35
N THR A 177 25.03 8.34 -20.75
CA THR A 177 25.99 8.90 -21.70
C THR A 177 27.33 9.18 -21.01
N LYS A 178 28.42 9.15 -21.78
CA LYS A 178 29.74 9.58 -21.32
C LYS A 178 29.72 11.00 -20.73
N GLN A 179 28.98 11.91 -21.37
CA GLN A 179 28.90 13.30 -20.96
C GLN A 179 28.24 13.44 -19.57
N GLU A 180 27.15 12.73 -19.33
CA GLU A 180 26.46 12.74 -18.03
C GLU A 180 27.30 12.07 -16.94
N TYR A 181 27.98 10.97 -17.29
CA TYR A 181 28.93 10.32 -16.39
C TYR A 181 30.07 11.27 -15.96
N GLU A 182 30.68 11.96 -16.93
CA GLU A 182 31.77 12.91 -16.69
C GLU A 182 31.30 14.12 -15.87
N ASP A 183 30.08 14.60 -16.08
CA ASP A 183 29.49 15.66 -15.25
C ASP A 183 29.27 15.20 -13.80
N PHE A 184 28.69 14.01 -13.62
CA PHE A 184 28.46 13.44 -12.29
C PHE A 184 29.74 13.28 -11.47
N ILE A 185 30.81 12.73 -12.06
CA ILE A 185 32.09 12.54 -11.34
C ILE A 185 32.80 13.87 -11.03
N ALA A 186 32.62 14.88 -11.87
CA ALA A 186 33.27 16.19 -11.70
C ALA A 186 32.50 17.10 -10.72
N ASN A 187 31.18 16.92 -10.62
CA ASN A 187 30.30 17.76 -9.83
C ASN A 187 29.97 17.14 -8.46
N LYS A 188 30.67 17.60 -7.42
CA LYS A 188 30.43 17.16 -6.02
C LYS A 188 29.00 17.43 -5.52
N TYR A 189 28.27 18.35 -6.15
CA TYR A 189 26.91 18.73 -5.81
C TYR A 189 25.91 18.28 -6.88
N HIS A 190 26.26 17.25 -7.66
CA HIS A 190 25.36 16.71 -8.68
C HIS A 190 24.01 16.30 -8.07
N PRO A 191 22.86 16.66 -8.67
CA PRO A 191 21.53 16.38 -8.12
C PRO A 191 21.29 14.92 -7.75
N LEU A 192 21.86 13.98 -8.51
CA LEU A 192 21.74 12.54 -8.24
C LEU A 192 22.24 12.12 -6.85
N ASN A 193 23.16 12.87 -6.23
CA ASN A 193 23.63 12.60 -4.86
C ASN A 193 22.55 12.84 -3.79
N TYR A 194 21.42 13.46 -4.15
CA TYR A 194 20.33 13.79 -3.24
C TYR A 194 19.03 13.04 -3.57
N THR A 195 19.00 12.25 -4.64
CA THR A 195 17.79 11.55 -5.10
C THR A 195 17.71 10.10 -4.62
N SER A 196 18.83 9.45 -4.33
CA SER A 196 18.89 8.08 -3.83
C SER A 196 19.83 7.98 -2.62
N LEU A 197 19.84 6.82 -1.97
CA LEU A 197 20.73 6.58 -0.82
C LEU A 197 22.20 6.54 -1.26
N THR A 198 22.48 5.87 -2.37
CA THR A 198 23.81 5.79 -2.98
C THR A 198 23.69 5.87 -4.49
N VAL A 199 24.74 6.42 -5.13
CA VAL A 199 24.94 6.40 -6.58
C VAL A 199 26.41 6.10 -6.84
N ASN A 200 26.68 5.04 -7.59
CA ASN A 200 28.02 4.68 -8.05
C ASN A 200 28.12 4.86 -9.55
N ALA A 201 29.16 5.56 -10.02
CA ALA A 201 29.44 5.71 -11.44
C ALA A 201 30.49 4.67 -11.87
N VAL A 202 30.13 3.78 -12.79
CA VAL A 202 30.98 2.66 -13.25
C VAL A 202 31.15 2.71 -14.77
N VAL A 203 32.36 2.36 -15.25
CA VAL A 203 32.64 2.12 -16.67
C VAL A 203 32.78 0.62 -16.89
N PHE A 204 32.05 0.07 -17.86
CA PHE A 204 32.14 -1.34 -18.23
C PHE A 204 32.06 -1.49 -19.75
N ASN A 205 33.05 -2.13 -20.36
CA ASN A 205 33.15 -2.33 -21.81
C ASN A 205 32.88 -1.05 -22.62
N GLU A 206 33.59 0.04 -22.29
CA GLU A 206 33.46 1.36 -22.94
C GLU A 206 32.08 2.06 -22.76
N SER A 207 31.16 1.43 -22.04
CA SER A 207 29.84 1.98 -21.69
C SER A 207 29.85 2.52 -20.25
N TYR A 208 28.97 3.47 -19.97
CA TYR A 208 28.94 4.22 -18.72
C TYR A 208 27.64 3.96 -17.98
N PHE A 209 27.72 3.72 -16.66
CA PHE A 209 26.58 3.32 -15.86
C PHE A 209 26.50 4.11 -14.56
N PHE A 210 25.27 4.36 -14.10
CA PHE A 210 24.96 4.70 -12.73
C PHE A 210 24.32 3.48 -12.04
N ILE A 211 24.86 3.10 -10.89
CA ILE A 211 24.29 2.05 -10.04
C ILE A 211 23.74 2.74 -8.79
N PHE A 212 22.42 2.74 -8.66
CA PHE A 212 21.71 3.34 -7.54
C PHE A 212 21.49 2.29 -6.46
N ASN A 213 21.60 2.70 -5.19
CA ASN A 213 21.32 1.86 -4.01
C ASN A 213 22.07 0.52 -4.01
N LYS A 214 23.26 0.48 -4.61
CA LYS A 214 24.11 -0.71 -4.62
C LYS A 214 24.34 -1.17 -3.19
N ASN A 215 24.04 -2.43 -2.92
CA ASN A 215 24.31 -3.04 -1.62
C ASN A 215 24.85 -4.46 -1.79
N ASP A 216 26.11 -4.66 -1.42
CA ASP A 216 26.79 -5.96 -1.50
C ASP A 216 26.36 -6.93 -0.38
N TYR A 217 25.54 -6.48 0.58
CA TYR A 217 25.10 -7.28 1.73
C TYR A 217 23.58 -7.28 1.91
N THR A 218 22.97 -8.46 1.89
CA THR A 218 21.56 -8.63 2.26
C THR A 218 21.45 -8.77 3.79
N TYR A 219 20.73 -7.85 4.42
CA TYR A 219 20.42 -7.95 5.84
C TYR A 219 19.29 -8.96 6.04
N PRO A 220 19.43 -9.96 6.94
CA PRO A 220 18.31 -10.82 7.29
C PRO A 220 17.21 -9.96 7.92
N SER A 221 15.97 -10.14 7.48
CA SER A 221 14.84 -9.49 8.14
C SER A 221 14.32 -10.41 9.26
N PRO A 222 14.20 -9.92 10.51
CA PRO A 222 13.55 -10.67 11.59
C PRO A 222 12.06 -10.92 11.35
N ARG A 223 11.47 -10.27 10.34
CA ARG A 223 10.05 -10.38 9.97
C ARG A 223 9.80 -11.35 8.82
N GLU A 224 10.88 -11.80 8.18
CA GLU A 224 10.86 -12.93 7.27
C GLU A 224 10.86 -14.21 8.11
N VAL A 225 9.76 -14.94 8.07
CA VAL A 225 9.53 -16.08 8.97
C VAL A 225 9.41 -17.38 8.17
N ASP A 226 9.45 -18.51 8.88
CA ASP A 226 9.38 -19.82 8.23
C ASP A 226 7.94 -20.18 7.79
N GLU A 227 7.83 -21.20 6.94
CA GLU A 227 6.54 -21.66 6.40
C GLU A 227 5.54 -22.05 7.49
N LYS A 228 5.98 -22.62 8.62
CA LYS A 228 5.06 -23.03 9.68
C LYS A 228 4.44 -21.81 10.36
N GLU A 229 5.25 -20.78 10.59
CA GLU A 229 4.79 -19.53 11.15
C GLU A 229 3.85 -18.78 10.19
N ILE A 230 4.18 -18.73 8.89
CA ILE A 230 3.29 -18.18 7.85
C ILE A 230 1.91 -18.83 7.89
N ILE A 231 1.86 -20.17 7.86
CA ILE A 231 0.59 -20.91 7.86
C ILE A 231 -0.19 -20.62 9.14
N LEU A 232 0.47 -20.59 10.30
CA LEU A 232 -0.18 -20.23 11.56
C LEU A 232 -0.79 -18.82 11.53
N GLN A 233 -0.09 -17.86 10.93
CA GLN A 233 -0.56 -16.48 10.82
C GLN A 233 -1.77 -16.36 9.87
N ILE A 234 -1.78 -17.10 8.75
CA ILE A 234 -2.95 -17.20 7.86
C ILE A 234 -4.16 -17.76 8.62
N GLU A 235 -3.99 -18.84 9.38
CA GLU A 235 -5.07 -19.39 10.20
C GLU A 235 -5.60 -18.40 11.24
N ASN A 236 -4.70 -17.70 11.93
CA ASN A 236 -5.07 -16.70 12.93
C ASN A 236 -5.86 -15.55 12.31
N LEU A 237 -5.45 -15.04 11.14
CA LEU A 237 -6.18 -13.99 10.43
C LEU A 237 -7.59 -14.45 10.07
N VAL A 238 -7.75 -15.65 9.49
CA VAL A 238 -9.06 -16.16 9.06
C VAL A 238 -9.98 -16.41 10.25
N ILE A 239 -9.47 -16.96 11.35
CA ILE A 239 -10.21 -17.09 12.61
C ILE A 239 -10.64 -15.73 13.14
N ALA A 240 -9.79 -14.70 13.02
CA ALA A 240 -10.12 -13.36 13.46
C ALA A 240 -11.23 -12.74 12.62
N LEU A 241 -11.17 -12.87 11.30
CA LEU A 241 -12.23 -12.42 10.39
C LEU A 241 -13.57 -13.12 10.69
N GLU A 242 -13.54 -14.44 10.92
CA GLU A 242 -14.75 -15.23 11.24
C GLU A 242 -15.36 -14.79 12.58
N ARG A 243 -14.54 -14.67 13.63
CA ARG A 243 -14.99 -14.28 14.98
C ARG A 243 -15.55 -12.86 15.03
N ALA A 244 -14.90 -11.93 14.34
CA ALA A 244 -15.38 -10.57 14.19
C ALA A 244 -16.57 -10.46 13.20
N ARG A 245 -16.97 -11.58 12.58
CA ARG A 245 -18.09 -11.67 11.61
C ARG A 245 -17.95 -10.66 10.48
N ILE A 246 -16.72 -10.50 9.98
CA ILE A 246 -16.43 -9.56 8.90
C ILE A 246 -17.10 -10.05 7.62
N VAL A 247 -17.91 -9.19 7.01
CA VAL A 247 -18.55 -9.43 5.72
C VAL A 247 -18.04 -8.35 4.76
N PRO A 248 -16.90 -8.56 4.09
CA PRO A 248 -16.31 -7.54 3.23
C PRO A 248 -17.14 -7.38 1.94
N LYS A 249 -17.24 -6.14 1.46
CA LYS A 249 -17.80 -5.83 0.14
C LYS A 249 -16.79 -6.00 -0.98
N LEU A 250 -15.51 -5.87 -0.65
CA LEU A 250 -14.39 -6.06 -1.55
C LEU A 250 -13.20 -6.59 -0.76
N ILE A 251 -12.51 -7.57 -1.31
CA ILE A 251 -11.23 -8.05 -0.83
C ILE A 251 -10.14 -7.66 -1.84
N THR A 252 -9.07 -7.00 -1.38
CA THR A 252 -7.82 -6.80 -2.13
C THR A 252 -6.71 -7.63 -1.49
N ILE A 253 -5.97 -8.37 -2.30
CA ILE A 253 -4.75 -9.08 -1.87
C ILE A 253 -3.59 -8.55 -2.69
N CYS A 254 -2.57 -8.02 -2.03
CA CYS A 254 -1.37 -7.49 -2.67
C CYS A 254 -0.17 -8.43 -2.47
N ARG A 255 0.53 -8.76 -3.56
CA ARG A 255 1.70 -9.64 -3.53
C ARG A 255 2.96 -8.94 -3.02
N SER A 256 3.16 -7.66 -3.31
CA SER A 256 4.36 -6.87 -3.01
C SER A 256 5.68 -7.59 -3.36
N ARG A 257 5.69 -8.28 -4.52
CA ARG A 257 6.81 -9.13 -4.94
C ARG A 257 7.91 -8.38 -5.68
N HIS A 258 7.55 -7.33 -6.42
CA HIS A 258 8.48 -6.55 -7.24
C HIS A 258 9.14 -5.45 -6.42
N SER A 259 8.43 -4.85 -5.45
CA SER A 259 9.02 -4.00 -4.43
C SER A 259 9.91 -4.78 -3.45
N GLY A 260 9.68 -6.10 -3.35
CA GLY A 260 10.48 -7.05 -2.60
C GLY A 260 10.12 -7.16 -1.12
N PHE A 261 9.06 -6.49 -0.67
CA PHE A 261 8.62 -6.57 0.73
C PHE A 261 8.08 -7.96 1.07
N THR A 262 7.38 -8.64 0.15
CA THR A 262 7.13 -10.07 0.32
C THR A 262 8.31 -10.87 -0.24
N PRO A 263 8.92 -11.77 0.54
CA PRO A 263 10.04 -12.59 0.06
C PRO A 263 9.68 -13.37 -1.22
N ALA A 264 10.51 -13.21 -2.25
CA ALA A 264 10.25 -13.73 -3.60
C ALA A 264 10.05 -15.26 -3.67
N HIS A 265 10.54 -15.99 -2.67
CA HIS A 265 10.41 -17.44 -2.57
C HIS A 265 9.20 -17.90 -1.72
N GLN A 266 8.43 -16.97 -1.14
CA GLN A 266 7.31 -17.27 -0.24
C GLN A 266 5.96 -16.78 -0.77
N TRP A 267 5.91 -15.71 -1.57
CA TRP A 267 4.65 -15.05 -2.00
C TRP A 267 3.61 -16.03 -2.56
N GLU A 268 4.01 -16.95 -3.44
CA GLU A 268 3.08 -17.88 -4.11
C GLU A 268 2.47 -18.88 -3.11
N MET A 269 3.27 -19.33 -2.13
CA MET A 269 2.80 -20.21 -1.06
C MET A 269 1.84 -19.46 -0.14
N ILE A 270 2.15 -18.22 0.23
CA ILE A 270 1.29 -17.38 1.07
C ILE A 270 -0.05 -17.14 0.36
N GLU A 271 -0.03 -16.68 -0.90
CA GLU A 271 -1.24 -16.40 -1.70
C GLU A 271 -2.13 -17.65 -1.80
N ASN A 272 -1.57 -18.79 -2.21
CA ASN A 272 -2.35 -20.01 -2.42
C ASN A 272 -3.01 -20.50 -1.12
N ASN A 273 -2.29 -20.45 0.00
CA ASN A 273 -2.85 -20.84 1.29
C ASN A 273 -3.89 -19.84 1.77
N LEU A 274 -3.64 -18.55 1.67
CA LEU A 274 -4.59 -17.50 2.05
C LEU A 274 -5.88 -17.61 1.24
N LEU A 275 -5.80 -17.70 -0.09
CA LEU A 275 -6.97 -17.86 -0.97
C LEU A 275 -7.76 -19.13 -0.65
N LYS A 276 -7.07 -20.23 -0.35
CA LYS A 276 -7.73 -21.49 0.06
C LYS A 276 -8.52 -21.30 1.35
N ARG A 277 -7.97 -20.59 2.34
CA ARG A 277 -8.66 -20.36 3.62
C ARG A 277 -9.78 -19.33 3.50
N LEU A 278 -9.58 -18.24 2.76
CA LEU A 278 -10.63 -17.25 2.50
C LEU A 278 -11.81 -17.84 1.74
N ASN A 279 -11.58 -18.75 0.78
CA ASN A 279 -12.65 -19.47 0.07
C ASN A 279 -13.51 -20.37 0.97
N GLN A 280 -13.03 -20.72 2.17
CA GLN A 280 -13.82 -21.47 3.14
C GLN A 280 -14.73 -20.55 3.97
N LEU A 281 -14.34 -19.29 4.12
CA LEU A 281 -15.09 -18.28 4.87
C LEU A 281 -16.07 -17.51 3.97
N TYR A 282 -15.70 -17.27 2.71
CA TYR A 282 -16.45 -16.45 1.75
C TYR A 282 -16.63 -17.19 0.42
N GLU A 283 -17.78 -16.96 -0.23
CA GLU A 283 -17.99 -17.38 -1.62
C GLU A 283 -17.29 -16.36 -2.55
N LEU A 284 -16.01 -16.56 -2.85
CA LEU A 284 -15.21 -15.57 -3.60
C LEU A 284 -15.59 -15.49 -5.07
N ASP A 285 -15.58 -14.27 -5.62
CA ASP A 285 -15.73 -13.98 -7.05
C ASP A 285 -14.55 -13.14 -7.53
N LYS A 286 -13.64 -13.77 -8.28
CA LYS A 286 -12.43 -13.11 -8.74
C LYS A 286 -12.75 -12.12 -9.85
N ILE A 287 -12.42 -10.85 -9.64
CA ILE A 287 -12.45 -9.82 -10.67
C ILE A 287 -11.04 -9.66 -11.20
N ASP A 288 -10.90 -9.75 -12.52
CA ASP A 288 -9.66 -9.46 -13.22
C ASP A 288 -9.72 -8.05 -13.78
N LEU A 289 -8.74 -7.22 -13.40
CA LEU A 289 -8.64 -5.85 -13.86
C LEU A 289 -7.62 -5.68 -14.99
N ASP A 290 -6.94 -6.74 -15.47
CA ASP A 290 -5.87 -6.67 -16.49
C ASP A 290 -4.76 -5.69 -16.06
N LEU A 291 -4.18 -5.93 -14.87
CA LEU A 291 -3.13 -5.13 -14.24
C LEU A 291 -1.74 -5.57 -14.69
#